data_AF-A0A2H9PGE8-F1
#
_entry.id   AF-A0A2H9PGE8-F1
#
_cell.length_a   1.000
_cell.length_b   1.000
_cell.length_c   1.000
_cell.angle_alpha   90.00
_cell.angle_beta   90.00
_cell.angle_gamma   90.00
#
_symmetry.space_group_name_H-M   'P 1'
#
loop_
_entity.id
_entity.type
_entity.pdbx_description
1 polymer ?
#
loop_
_entity_poly.entity_id
_entity_poly.type
_entity_poly.pdbx_seq_one_letter_code
_entity_poly.pdbx_strand_id
1 'polypeptide(L)'
;MKLPPGIRERKRYIIFKVISELNCNKKFSKEEILRGCLYTVHSFLGDREMSDANIYLTDWNQDFGIGILKTSHKTKDSVIVALSLLSSINRKEISVIPLNTTGTIKKAKEISRIAITDIKPQKPKAKFNISENDF
;
A
#
# COMPACT_ATOMS: atom_id res chain seq x y z
N MET A 1 -15.61 12.11 21.97
CA MET A 1 -16.10 13.40 21.43
C MET A 1 -15.48 13.66 20.06
N LYS A 2 -16.24 14.08 19.05
CA LYS A 2 -15.72 14.33 17.69
C LYS A 2 -15.26 15.78 17.60
N LEU A 3 -13.99 16.02 17.27
CA LEU A 3 -13.46 17.37 17.16
C LEU A 3 -14.19 18.17 16.05
N PRO A 4 -14.42 19.49 16.25
CA PRO A 4 -14.96 20.37 15.22
C PRO A 4 -14.12 20.33 13.94
N PRO A 5 -14.73 20.51 12.76
CA PRO A 5 -14.03 20.36 11.48
C PRO A 5 -12.84 21.32 11.30
N GLY A 6 -12.84 22.49 11.94
CA GLY A 6 -11.75 23.47 11.87
C GLY A 6 -10.48 23.07 12.63
N ILE A 7 -10.62 22.35 13.75
CA ILE A 7 -9.51 21.95 14.64
C ILE A 7 -9.12 20.49 14.39
N ARG A 8 -10.04 19.69 13.84
CA ARG A 8 -9.78 18.29 13.54
C ARG A 8 -8.70 18.14 12.48
N GLU A 9 -7.70 17.33 12.80
CA GLU A 9 -6.64 16.99 11.86
C GLU A 9 -7.20 16.40 10.54
N ARG A 10 -6.71 16.94 9.42
CA ARG A 10 -7.07 16.49 8.08
C ARG A 10 -6.26 15.23 7.76
N LYS A 11 -6.96 14.15 7.41
CA LYS A 11 -6.36 12.85 7.11
C LYS A 11 -6.12 12.68 5.60
N ARG A 12 -5.14 11.86 5.25
CA ARG A 12 -4.92 11.30 3.91
C ARG A 12 -4.73 9.80 4.02
N TYR A 13 -5.11 9.10 2.96
CA TYR A 13 -4.95 7.67 2.81
C TYR A 13 -4.06 7.43 1.59
N ILE A 14 -2.95 6.75 1.80
CA ILE A 14 -2.01 6.32 0.78
C ILE A 14 -2.31 4.85 0.48
N ILE A 15 -2.63 4.54 -0.76
CA ILE A 15 -2.75 3.18 -1.25
C ILE A 15 -1.38 2.80 -1.79
N PHE A 16 -0.83 1.67 -1.36
CA PHE A 16 0.49 1.22 -1.77
C PHE A 16 0.50 -0.28 -2.06
N LYS A 17 1.48 -0.72 -2.85
CA LYS A 17 1.76 -2.12 -3.15
C LYS A 17 3.14 -2.48 -2.63
N VAL A 18 3.28 -3.65 -2.03
CA VAL A 18 4.55 -4.25 -1.69
C VAL A 18 4.83 -5.35 -2.71
N ILE A 19 6.00 -5.25 -3.34
CA ILE A 19 6.54 -6.27 -4.21
C ILE A 19 7.73 -6.89 -3.49
N SER A 20 7.77 -8.22 -3.42
CA SER A 20 8.91 -8.97 -2.91
C SER A 20 9.43 -9.90 -4.00
N GLU A 21 10.69 -10.31 -3.88
CA GLU A 21 11.26 -11.29 -4.81
C GLU A 21 10.46 -12.60 -4.84
N LEU A 22 10.39 -13.22 -6.03
CA LEU A 22 9.60 -14.41 -6.36
C LEU A 22 9.92 -15.62 -5.48
N ASN A 23 11.11 -15.69 -4.89
CA ASN A 23 11.55 -16.83 -4.06
C ASN A 23 11.05 -16.75 -2.62
N CYS A 24 10.48 -15.60 -2.20
CA CYS A 24 9.86 -15.43 -0.90
C CYS A 24 8.41 -15.93 -0.92
N ASN A 25 8.19 -17.25 -0.85
CA ASN A 25 6.85 -17.85 -0.69
C ASN A 25 6.09 -17.38 0.58
N LYS A 26 6.72 -16.58 1.44
CA LYS A 26 6.23 -16.18 2.74
C LYS A 26 5.70 -14.75 2.70
N LYS A 27 4.39 -14.65 2.51
CA LYS A 27 3.61 -13.41 2.55
C LYS A 27 3.81 -12.66 3.87
N PHE A 28 3.78 -11.32 3.83
CA PHE A 28 3.92 -10.49 5.04
C PHE A 28 2.62 -10.37 5.81
N SER A 29 2.68 -10.52 7.13
CA SER A 29 1.58 -10.21 8.03
C SER A 29 1.32 -8.69 8.07
N LYS A 30 0.12 -8.31 8.54
CA LYS A 30 -0.24 -6.89 8.70
C LYS A 30 0.70 -6.19 9.69
N GLU A 31 1.11 -6.90 10.74
CA GLU A 31 1.98 -6.41 11.80
C GLU A 31 3.40 -6.16 11.28
N GLU A 32 3.94 -7.07 10.45
CA GLU A 32 5.25 -6.90 9.83
C GLU A 32 5.29 -5.68 8.91
N ILE A 33 4.26 -5.50 8.06
CA ILE A 33 4.15 -4.33 7.19
C ILE A 33 4.03 -3.04 8.01
N LEU A 34 3.16 -3.03 9.03
CA LEU A 34 2.98 -1.85 9.87
C LEU A 34 4.29 -1.46 10.56
N ARG A 35 5.03 -2.43 11.12
CA ARG A 35 6.33 -2.18 11.76
C ARG A 35 7.35 -1.64 10.76
N GLY A 36 7.45 -2.23 9.57
CA GLY A 36 8.34 -1.75 8.51
C GLY A 36 8.01 -0.32 8.10
N CYS A 37 6.74 -0.01 7.85
CA CYS A 37 6.30 1.35 7.52
C CYS A 37 6.61 2.34 8.64
N LEU A 38 6.29 2.02 9.89
CA LEU A 38 6.56 2.90 11.04
C LEU A 38 8.05 3.16 11.20
N TYR A 39 8.88 2.11 11.10
CA TYR A 39 10.33 2.23 11.22
C TYR A 39 10.92 3.15 10.15
N THR A 40 10.56 2.96 8.87
CA THR A 40 11.13 3.77 7.80
C THR A 40 10.62 5.21 7.83
N VAL A 41 9.33 5.41 8.14
CA VAL A 41 8.78 6.76 8.32
C VAL A 41 9.48 7.47 9.49
N HIS A 42 9.64 6.80 10.63
CA HIS A 42 10.36 7.36 11.78
C HIS A 42 11.83 7.67 11.45
N SER A 43 12.52 6.76 10.78
CA SER A 43 13.93 6.94 10.38
C SER A 43 14.11 8.13 9.42
N PHE A 44 13.13 8.40 8.56
CA PHE A 44 13.17 9.50 7.59
C PHE A 44 12.74 10.84 8.19
N LEU A 45 11.70 10.86 9.02
CA LEU A 45 11.10 12.07 9.59
C LEU A 45 11.73 12.50 10.92
N GLY A 46 12.34 11.57 11.66
CA GLY A 46 12.73 11.75 13.05
C GLY A 46 11.54 11.87 14.01
N ASP A 47 11.84 12.04 15.29
CA ASP A 47 10.83 12.01 16.37
C ASP A 47 9.77 13.11 16.24
N ARG A 48 10.21 14.33 15.90
CA ARG A 48 9.35 15.53 15.88
C ARG A 48 8.27 15.44 14.79
N GLU A 49 8.65 15.10 13.56
CA GLU A 49 7.68 15.03 12.47
C GLU A 49 6.87 13.73 12.51
N MET A 50 7.40 12.66 13.12
CA MET A 50 6.67 11.42 13.32
C MET A 50 5.41 11.62 14.19
N SER A 51 5.44 12.50 15.20
CA SER A 51 4.24 12.80 16.00
C SER A 51 3.12 13.42 15.17
N ASP A 52 3.47 14.22 14.16
CA ASP A 52 2.53 14.87 13.25
C ASP A 52 2.06 13.92 12.13
N ALA A 53 2.78 12.83 11.88
CA ALA A 53 2.49 11.94 10.76
C ALA A 53 1.20 11.13 10.92
N ASN A 54 0.78 10.86 12.16
CA ASN A 54 -0.46 10.15 12.52
C ASN A 54 -0.71 8.87 11.68
N ILE A 55 0.34 8.05 11.59
CA ILE A 55 0.39 6.84 10.77
C ILE A 55 -0.50 5.73 11.32
N TYR A 56 -1.31 5.12 10.45
CA TYR A 56 -2.09 3.93 10.81
C TYR A 56 -2.37 3.04 9.60
N LEU A 57 -2.02 1.75 9.67
CA LEU A 57 -2.33 0.79 8.62
C LEU A 57 -3.79 0.35 8.71
N THR A 58 -4.62 0.94 7.85
CA THR A 58 -6.07 0.75 7.88
C THR A 58 -6.48 -0.58 7.28
N ASP A 59 -5.82 -0.98 6.20
CA ASP A 59 -6.14 -2.21 5.47
C ASP A 59 -4.85 -2.84 4.92
N TRP A 60 -4.83 -4.17 4.85
CA TRP A 60 -3.73 -4.95 4.30
C TRP A 60 -4.27 -6.22 3.66
N ASN A 61 -4.07 -6.34 2.36
CA ASN A 61 -4.36 -7.55 1.62
C ASN A 61 -3.06 -8.31 1.37
N GLN A 62 -2.88 -9.39 2.13
CA GLN A 62 -1.68 -10.22 2.10
C GLN A 62 -1.52 -11.01 0.80
N ASP A 63 -2.61 -11.33 0.10
CA ASP A 63 -2.57 -12.10 -1.16
C ASP A 63 -2.07 -11.26 -2.34
N PHE A 64 -2.41 -9.98 -2.37
CA PHE A 64 -2.05 -9.06 -3.45
C PHE A 64 -0.95 -8.07 -3.07
N GLY A 65 -0.52 -8.07 -1.81
CA GLY A 65 0.48 -7.14 -1.29
C GLY A 65 0.00 -5.68 -1.30
N ILE A 66 -1.30 -5.42 -1.18
CA ILE A 66 -1.87 -4.07 -1.27
C ILE A 66 -2.28 -3.58 0.13
N GLY A 67 -1.82 -2.39 0.50
CA GLY A 67 -2.11 -1.75 1.78
C GLY A 67 -2.73 -0.37 1.66
N ILE A 68 -3.39 0.06 2.74
CA ILE A 68 -3.90 1.43 2.89
C ILE A 68 -3.32 2.02 4.17
N LEU A 69 -2.44 3.00 4.02
CA LEU A 69 -1.84 3.75 5.13
C LEU A 69 -2.55 5.08 5.33
N LYS A 70 -3.11 5.31 6.51
CA LYS A 70 -3.58 6.63 6.94
C LYS A 70 -2.39 7.46 7.39
N THR A 71 -2.39 8.74 7.06
CA THR A 71 -1.44 9.75 7.54
C THR A 71 -2.12 11.12 7.65
N SER A 72 -1.43 12.12 8.19
CA SER A 72 -1.83 13.52 8.15
C SER A 72 -1.70 14.10 6.74
N HIS A 73 -2.50 15.11 6.43
CA HIS A 73 -2.37 15.84 5.17
C HIS A 73 -1.01 16.55 5.04
N LYS A 74 -0.44 16.98 6.17
CA LYS A 74 0.81 17.75 6.20
C LYS A 74 2.03 16.92 5.85
N THR A 75 2.03 15.65 6.26
CA THR A 75 3.17 14.74 6.14
C THR A 75 3.02 13.74 4.98
N LYS A 76 1.95 13.84 4.18
CA LYS A 76 1.63 12.79 3.19
C LYS A 76 2.79 12.53 2.23
N ASP A 77 3.44 13.59 1.74
CA ASP A 77 4.46 13.50 0.71
C ASP A 77 5.76 12.95 1.29
N SER A 78 6.14 13.42 2.49
CA SER A 78 7.27 12.86 3.23
C SER A 78 7.08 11.38 3.56
N VAL A 79 5.85 10.96 3.87
CA VAL A 79 5.52 9.54 4.09
C VAL A 79 5.60 8.73 2.80
N ILE A 80 5.17 9.27 1.65
CA ILE A 80 5.33 8.61 0.34
C ILE A 80 6.81 8.40 0.01
N VAL A 81 7.65 9.39 0.25
CA VAL A 81 9.11 9.29 0.08
C VAL A 81 9.66 8.21 1.02
N ALA A 82 9.34 8.29 2.32
CA ALA A 82 9.79 7.30 3.30
C ALA A 82 9.37 5.87 2.92
N LEU A 83 8.13 5.66 2.49
CA LEU A 83 7.67 4.35 2.05
C LEU A 83 8.49 3.84 0.86
N SER A 84 8.78 4.70 -0.12
CA SER A 84 9.60 4.34 -1.29
C SER A 84 11.04 3.94 -0.92
N LEU A 85 11.54 4.38 0.24
CA LEU A 85 12.87 4.02 0.77
C LEU A 85 12.89 2.68 1.52
N LEU A 86 11.74 2.08 1.81
CA LEU A 86 11.65 0.80 2.51
C LEU A 86 12.06 -0.34 1.56
N SER A 87 13.30 -0.80 1.71
CA SER A 87 13.92 -1.83 0.86
C SER A 87 13.92 -3.24 1.45
N SER A 88 13.69 -3.38 2.77
CA SER A 88 13.64 -4.72 3.39
C SER A 88 12.78 -4.77 4.65
N ILE A 89 12.12 -5.92 4.87
CA ILE A 89 11.43 -6.26 6.11
C ILE A 89 11.86 -7.66 6.52
N ASN A 90 12.33 -7.83 7.76
CA ASN A 90 12.77 -9.12 8.31
C ASN A 90 13.78 -9.84 7.40
N ARG A 91 14.77 -9.09 6.86
CA ARG A 91 15.82 -9.57 5.94
C ARG A 91 15.31 -10.06 4.58
N LYS A 92 14.05 -9.78 4.23
CA LYS A 92 13.52 -10.02 2.89
C LYS A 92 13.50 -8.71 2.13
N GLU A 93 14.06 -8.72 0.92
CA GLU A 93 14.05 -7.56 0.05
C GLU A 93 12.64 -7.30 -0.48
N ILE A 94 12.25 -6.03 -0.42
CA ILE A 94 10.96 -5.55 -0.89
C ILE A 94 11.11 -4.21 -1.61
N SER A 95 10.15 -3.90 -2.45
CA SER A 95 9.92 -2.56 -2.98
C SER A 95 8.50 -2.15 -2.65
N VAL A 96 8.34 -0.95 -2.09
CA VAL A 96 7.04 -0.36 -1.81
C VAL A 96 6.73 0.68 -2.88
N ILE A 97 5.62 0.47 -3.60
CA ILE A 97 5.17 1.34 -4.68
C ILE A 97 3.88 2.05 -4.23
N PRO A 98 3.92 3.36 -3.99
CA PRO A 98 2.72 4.18 -3.80
C PRO A 98 1.87 4.15 -5.09
N LEU A 99 0.61 3.75 -4.98
CA LEU A 99 -0.32 3.67 -6.12
C LEU A 99 -1.18 4.92 -6.25
N ASN A 100 -1.73 5.42 -5.15
CA ASN A 100 -2.62 6.57 -5.17
C ASN A 100 -2.77 7.20 -3.77
N THR A 101 -3.35 8.40 -3.70
CA THR A 101 -3.73 9.05 -2.45
C THR A 101 -5.16 9.59 -2.48
N THR A 102 -5.83 9.61 -1.33
CA THR A 102 -7.19 10.17 -1.23
C THR A 102 -7.48 10.74 0.16
N GLY A 103 -8.46 11.64 0.24
CA GLY A 103 -8.93 12.22 1.50
C GLY A 103 -9.92 11.33 2.27
N THR A 104 -10.49 10.29 1.66
CA THR A 104 -11.54 9.48 2.28
C THR A 104 -11.23 7.99 2.26
N ILE A 105 -11.53 7.30 3.36
CA ILE A 105 -11.34 5.84 3.46
C ILE A 105 -12.25 5.09 2.47
N LYS A 106 -13.45 5.63 2.18
CA LYS A 106 -14.38 5.02 1.22
C LYS A 106 -13.74 4.94 -0.17
N LYS A 107 -13.18 6.05 -0.67
CA LYS A 107 -12.50 6.06 -1.97
C LYS A 107 -11.20 5.24 -1.94
N ALA A 108 -10.49 5.22 -0.81
CA ALA A 108 -9.27 4.41 -0.69
C ALA A 108 -9.56 2.91 -0.86
N LYS A 109 -10.64 2.43 -0.22
CA LYS A 109 -11.09 1.04 -0.35
C LYS A 109 -11.62 0.69 -1.75
N GLU A 110 -12.18 1.67 -2.46
CA GLU A 110 -12.60 1.49 -3.85
C GLU A 110 -11.38 1.32 -4.75
N ILE A 111 -10.39 2.21 -4.63
CA ILE A 111 -9.14 2.15 -5.39
C ILE A 111 -8.38 0.85 -5.10
N SER A 112 -8.30 0.43 -3.84
CA SER A 112 -7.62 -0.83 -3.50
C SER A 112 -8.29 -2.05 -4.13
N ARG A 113 -9.62 -2.10 -4.20
CA ARG A 113 -10.36 -3.18 -4.88
C ARG A 113 -10.12 -3.19 -6.38
N ILE A 114 -10.10 -2.01 -7.02
CA ILE A 114 -9.81 -1.88 -8.45
C ILE A 114 -8.39 -2.42 -8.71
N ALA A 115 -7.40 -1.95 -7.95
CA ALA A 115 -6.02 -2.43 -8.08
C ALA A 115 -5.87 -3.95 -7.88
N ILE A 116 -6.63 -4.55 -6.95
CA ILE A 116 -6.66 -6.01 -6.78
C ILE A 116 -7.28 -6.71 -8.01
N THR A 117 -8.32 -6.11 -8.59
CA THR A 117 -9.01 -6.67 -9.76
C THR A 117 -8.11 -6.63 -10.99
N ASP A 118 -7.31 -5.57 -11.17
CA ASP A 118 -6.36 -5.45 -12.27
C ASP A 118 -5.21 -6.47 -12.17
N ILE A 119 -4.85 -6.89 -10.95
CA ILE A 119 -3.79 -7.90 -10.70
C ILE A 119 -4.32 -9.33 -10.87
N LYS A 120 -5.61 -9.59 -10.58
CA LYS A 120 -6.20 -10.91 -10.86
C LYS A 120 -6.12 -11.13 -12.37
N PRO A 121 -5.47 -12.20 -12.86
CA PRO A 121 -5.33 -12.41 -14.29
C PRO A 121 -6.72 -12.41 -14.92
N GLN A 122 -6.91 -11.57 -15.95
CA GLN A 122 -7.94 -11.84 -16.93
C GLN A 122 -7.69 -13.28 -17.39
N LYS A 123 -8.64 -14.19 -17.17
CA LYS A 123 -8.54 -15.55 -17.71
C LYS A 123 -8.07 -15.43 -19.17
N PRO A 124 -7.02 -16.15 -19.61
CA PRO A 124 -6.71 -16.19 -21.03
C PRO A 124 -8.00 -16.61 -21.74
N LYS A 125 -8.50 -15.76 -22.64
CA LYS A 125 -9.62 -16.14 -23.51
C LYS A 125 -9.19 -17.45 -24.18
N ALA A 126 -9.95 -18.50 -23.94
CA ALA A 126 -9.61 -19.84 -24.36
C ALA A 126 -9.37 -19.90 -25.87
N LYS A 127 -8.21 -20.47 -26.22
CA LYS A 127 -7.83 -21.23 -27.42
C LYS A 127 -8.21 -20.67 -28.81
N PHE A 128 -7.17 -20.36 -29.59
CA PHE A 128 -7.20 -20.45 -31.05
C PHE A 128 -7.75 -21.82 -31.45
N ASN A 129 -8.94 -21.85 -32.07
CA ASN A 129 -9.35 -23.00 -32.88
C ASN A 129 -8.64 -22.86 -34.23
N ILE A 130 -7.48 -23.49 -34.37
CA ILE A 130 -6.98 -23.84 -35.70
C ILE A 130 -7.82 -25.05 -36.10
N SER A 131 -8.74 -24.87 -37.05
CA SER A 131 -9.40 -25.98 -37.71
C SER A 131 -8.35 -26.80 -38.47
N GLU A 132 -8.24 -28.08 -38.16
CA GLU A 132 -7.45 -29.07 -38.92
C GLU A 132 -8.08 -29.34 -40.30
N ASN A 133 -8.22 -28.31 -41.14
CA ASN A 133 -8.69 -28.45 -42.52
C ASN A 133 -7.87 -27.69 -43.56
N ASP A 134 -6.71 -27.16 -43.18
CA ASP A 134 -5.73 -26.67 -44.15
C ASP A 134 -4.41 -27.41 -43.90
N PHE A 135 -4.28 -28.61 -44.47
CA PHE A 135 -3.08 -29.19 -45.13
C PHE A 135 -3.35 -30.63 -45.54
#